data_AF-A0A6J8CXL9-F1
#
_entry.id   AF-A0A6J8CXL9-F1
#
_cell.length_a   1.000
_cell.length_b   1.000
_cell.length_c   1.000
_cell.angle_alpha   90.00
_cell.angle_beta   90.00
_cell.angle_gamma   90.00
#
_symmetry.space_group_name_H-M   'P 1'
#
loop_
_entity.id
_entity.type
_entity.pdbx_description
1 polymer ?
#
loop_
_entity_poly.entity_id
_entity_poly.type
_entity_poly.pdbx_seq_one_letter_code
_entity_poly.pdbx_strand_id
1 'polypeptide(L)'
;MSNLFASHITDLMCSFYLTCHLLPQENIKHFLHSFQGCTNRLLSSVYQDICNPLLVAGSRALGIISKIITGPLWRNIECKTHILDINDTLTALRSFLAEAKDDCSEVVTGKHLPFPEESCKIENDIVMAELFKPDETDVMTIQVLQALFSCMLNLLDRQAADHLPGGKYFSKPTDISAESKSVLKHNKLPEFFFGQLDFLLRYRPNASLLCNEAYLLYSHNKTDEWLQSLDDVTRIQLINDSRKEGKNIRLKFKERLKTIEEKRVETLKLKEKEISEKKKREIPSNAEKKKALKSQLNFRKNVLLQKSDKSYFLFSSKKIQKTIPELTEQLCKLVDESKSVARVESSSSSQVSLLVGKTIRHKFTEGTFIGNVISVVPGFCKWYNVTYDGDPAVYVYQLQEDYADGNIEIVVRWYTAHTVAVVTFQFN
;
A
#
# COMPACT_ATOMS: atom_id res chain seq x y z
N MET A 1 -6.40 13.62 2.82
CA MET A 1 -6.45 13.09 1.43
C MET A 1 -5.74 13.98 0.42
N SER A 2 -5.41 15.23 0.73
CA SER A 2 -4.59 16.13 -0.10
C SER A 2 -3.07 16.00 0.13
N ASN A 3 -2.64 15.52 1.30
CA ASN A 3 -1.20 15.46 1.64
C ASN A 3 -0.41 14.39 0.88
N LEU A 4 -1.02 13.26 0.49
CA LEU A 4 -0.30 12.18 -0.22
C LEU A 4 0.08 12.58 -1.65
N PHE A 5 -0.70 13.46 -2.29
CA PHE A 5 -0.40 13.96 -3.63
C PHE A 5 0.84 14.86 -3.62
N ALA A 6 0.94 15.72 -2.62
CA ALA A 6 1.93 16.76 -2.63
C ALA A 6 3.18 16.42 -1.81
N SER A 7 3.10 15.76 -0.64
CA SER A 7 4.28 15.38 0.17
C SER A 7 5.15 14.32 -0.51
N HIS A 8 4.56 13.29 -1.13
CA HIS A 8 5.35 12.24 -1.76
C HIS A 8 6.10 12.71 -3.01
N ILE A 9 5.54 13.68 -3.73
CA ILE A 9 6.18 14.31 -4.89
C ILE A 9 7.14 15.42 -4.44
N THR A 10 6.84 16.22 -3.42
CA THR A 10 7.72 17.35 -3.01
C THR A 10 8.91 16.92 -2.14
N ASP A 11 8.77 16.01 -1.19
CA ASP A 11 9.87 15.73 -0.24
C ASP A 11 11.01 14.92 -0.86
N LEU A 12 10.71 13.95 -1.73
CA LEU A 12 11.74 13.19 -2.45
C LEU A 12 12.37 14.01 -3.60
N MET A 13 11.58 14.88 -4.25
CA MET A 13 12.02 15.60 -5.44
C MET A 13 12.70 16.92 -5.13
N CYS A 14 12.29 17.67 -4.11
CA CYS A 14 13.01 18.88 -3.70
C CYS A 14 14.41 18.56 -3.16
N SER A 15 14.60 17.46 -2.42
CA SER A 15 15.91 17.14 -1.84
C SER A 15 16.94 16.72 -2.91
N PHE A 16 16.53 15.97 -3.93
CA PHE A 16 17.44 15.59 -5.04
C PHE A 16 17.65 16.78 -5.99
N TYR A 17 16.60 17.55 -6.27
CA TYR A 17 16.64 18.67 -7.21
C TYR A 17 17.40 19.91 -6.69
N LEU A 18 17.20 20.32 -5.43
CA LEU A 18 17.98 21.41 -4.83
C LEU A 18 19.47 21.06 -4.81
N THR A 19 19.81 19.80 -4.64
CA THR A 19 21.22 19.39 -4.53
C THR A 19 21.91 19.31 -5.89
N CYS A 20 21.19 18.97 -6.97
CA CYS A 20 21.75 18.83 -8.31
C CYS A 20 21.69 20.09 -9.20
N HIS A 21 20.85 21.09 -8.86
CA HIS A 21 20.67 22.29 -9.71
C HIS A 21 21.02 23.64 -9.06
N LEU A 22 20.98 23.79 -7.73
CA LEU A 22 21.43 25.03 -7.07
C LEU A 22 22.95 25.10 -6.88
N LEU A 23 23.61 23.95 -6.89
CA LEU A 23 25.04 23.87 -7.13
C LEU A 23 25.23 23.83 -8.65
N PRO A 24 26.07 24.69 -9.25
CA PRO A 24 26.31 24.64 -10.69
C PRO A 24 26.63 23.20 -11.07
N GLN A 25 25.85 22.62 -11.98
CA GLN A 25 25.99 21.22 -12.37
C GLN A 25 27.45 20.91 -12.76
N GLU A 26 28.13 21.89 -13.34
CA GLU A 26 29.57 21.87 -13.65
C GLU A 26 30.47 21.78 -12.42
N ASN A 27 30.14 22.43 -11.30
CA ASN A 27 30.90 22.30 -10.06
C ASN A 27 30.75 20.91 -9.43
N ILE A 28 29.55 20.32 -9.51
CA ILE A 28 29.33 18.94 -9.03
C ILE A 28 30.00 17.95 -9.96
N LYS A 29 29.86 18.09 -11.28
CA LYS A 29 30.56 17.26 -12.27
C LYS A 29 32.07 17.36 -12.05
N HIS A 30 32.60 18.56 -11.89
CA HIS A 30 34.02 18.78 -11.63
C HIS A 30 34.45 18.18 -10.29
N PHE A 31 33.67 18.34 -9.21
CA PHE A 31 33.95 17.73 -7.91
C PHE A 31 33.96 16.20 -8.01
N LEU A 32 32.92 15.61 -8.58
CA LEU A 32 32.77 14.16 -8.73
C LEU A 32 33.81 13.57 -9.69
N HIS A 33 34.24 14.32 -10.70
CA HIS A 33 35.33 13.93 -11.61
C HIS A 33 36.70 14.07 -10.95
N SER A 34 36.94 15.14 -10.19
CA SER A 34 38.24 15.45 -9.57
C SER A 34 38.53 14.61 -8.34
N PHE A 35 37.49 14.23 -7.57
CA PHE A 35 37.60 13.37 -6.39
C PHE A 35 37.48 11.88 -6.72
N GLN A 36 37.64 11.47 -7.99
CA GLN A 36 37.71 10.06 -8.38
C GLN A 36 38.96 9.40 -7.78
N GLY A 37 38.81 8.86 -6.57
CA GLY A 37 39.55 7.68 -6.15
C GLY A 37 38.81 6.44 -6.65
N CYS A 38 39.53 5.49 -7.25
CA CYS A 38 39.02 4.28 -7.92
C CYS A 38 38.18 3.32 -7.04
N THR A 39 37.80 3.73 -5.83
CA THR A 39 37.22 2.89 -4.78
C THR A 39 35.74 3.18 -4.49
N ASN A 40 35.23 4.39 -4.80
CA ASN A 40 33.84 4.74 -4.48
C ASN A 40 32.90 4.58 -5.68
N ARG A 41 32.30 3.39 -5.79
CA ARG A 41 31.34 3.03 -6.85
C ARG A 41 30.05 3.87 -6.80
N LEU A 42 29.64 4.36 -5.62
CA LEU A 42 28.44 5.18 -5.47
C LEU A 42 28.64 6.55 -6.14
N LEU A 43 29.76 7.23 -5.86
CA LEU A 43 30.06 8.53 -6.47
C LEU A 43 30.25 8.42 -7.99
N SER A 44 30.78 7.29 -8.46
CA SER A 44 30.91 7.00 -9.89
C SER A 44 29.53 6.85 -10.56
N SER A 45 28.60 6.15 -9.91
CA SER A 45 27.21 6.04 -10.38
C SER A 45 26.53 7.40 -10.44
N VAL A 46 26.67 8.21 -9.39
CA VAL A 46 26.07 9.56 -9.34
C VAL A 46 26.64 10.47 -10.44
N TYR A 47 27.94 10.37 -10.73
CA TYR A 47 28.55 11.10 -11.85
C TYR A 47 27.96 10.67 -13.20
N GLN A 48 27.80 9.36 -13.43
CA GLN A 48 27.17 8.84 -14.64
C GLN A 48 25.72 9.33 -14.76
N ASP A 49 24.97 9.36 -13.65
CA ASP A 49 23.59 9.82 -13.62
C ASP A 49 23.46 11.31 -13.95
N ILE A 50 24.35 12.16 -13.41
CA ILE A 50 24.37 13.62 -13.69
C ILE A 50 24.80 13.94 -15.12
N CYS A 51 25.57 13.05 -15.76
CA CYS A 51 25.97 13.18 -17.16
C CYS A 51 24.92 12.62 -18.13
N ASN A 52 23.90 11.91 -17.66
CA ASN A 52 22.86 11.33 -18.50
C ASN A 52 21.81 12.41 -18.88
N PRO A 53 21.67 12.78 -20.17
CA PRO A 53 20.74 13.82 -20.61
C PRO A 53 19.28 13.54 -20.22
N LEU A 54 18.87 12.27 -20.20
CA LEU A 54 17.50 11.89 -19.83
C LEU A 54 17.20 12.16 -18.35
N LEU A 55 18.16 11.88 -17.46
CA LEU A 55 18.00 12.11 -16.02
C LEU A 55 18.07 13.61 -15.69
N VAL A 56 18.90 14.36 -16.43
CA VAL A 56 18.92 15.83 -16.36
C VAL A 56 17.59 16.41 -16.82
N ALA A 57 17.08 15.98 -17.97
CA ALA A 57 15.79 16.40 -18.51
C ALA A 57 14.64 16.09 -17.55
N GLY A 58 14.65 14.88 -16.97
CA GLY A 58 13.66 14.47 -15.97
C GLY A 58 13.75 15.29 -14.70
N SER A 59 14.96 15.54 -14.19
CA SER A 59 15.15 16.41 -13.04
C SER A 59 14.58 17.81 -13.31
N ARG A 60 14.93 18.41 -14.45
CA ARG A 60 14.42 19.73 -14.86
C ARG A 60 12.90 19.77 -14.95
N ALA A 61 12.28 18.74 -15.53
CA ALA A 61 10.82 18.60 -15.58
C ALA A 61 10.20 18.65 -14.17
N LEU A 62 10.80 17.94 -13.20
CA LEU A 62 10.35 17.97 -11.80
C LEU A 62 10.53 19.34 -11.16
N GLY A 63 11.63 20.03 -11.46
CA GLY A 63 11.87 21.40 -11.03
C GLY A 63 10.80 22.37 -11.52
N ILE A 64 10.45 22.27 -12.81
CA ILE A 64 9.37 23.05 -13.44
C ILE A 64 8.05 22.75 -12.70
N ILE A 65 7.66 21.48 -12.58
CA ILE A 65 6.44 21.06 -11.86
C ILE A 65 6.40 21.64 -10.45
N SER A 66 7.54 21.60 -9.73
CA SER A 66 7.65 22.15 -8.39
C SER A 66 7.33 23.65 -8.34
N LYS A 67 7.90 24.41 -9.29
CA LYS A 67 7.74 25.87 -9.36
C LYS A 67 6.38 26.33 -9.85
N ILE A 68 5.79 25.65 -10.84
CA ILE A 68 4.54 26.11 -11.47
C ILE A 68 3.29 25.43 -10.93
N ILE A 69 3.39 24.20 -10.41
CA ILE A 69 2.23 23.44 -9.92
C ILE A 69 2.28 23.25 -8.42
N THR A 70 3.20 22.44 -7.88
CA THR A 70 3.05 21.94 -6.50
C THR A 70 3.28 23.03 -5.45
N GLY A 71 4.29 23.90 -5.63
CA GLY A 71 4.55 25.03 -4.76
C GLY A 71 3.39 26.04 -4.75
N PRO A 72 2.95 26.54 -5.91
CA PRO A 72 1.77 27.42 -6.00
C PRO A 72 0.49 26.79 -5.46
N LEU A 73 0.23 25.51 -5.76
CA LEU A 73 -0.94 24.79 -5.26
C LEU A 73 -0.95 24.74 -3.72
N TRP A 74 0.18 24.47 -3.08
CA TRP A 74 0.30 24.48 -1.63
C TRP A 74 0.01 25.85 -1.02
N ARG A 75 0.58 26.90 -1.60
CA ARG A 75 0.33 28.28 -1.13
C ARG A 75 -1.15 28.65 -1.29
N ASN A 76 -1.79 28.23 -2.37
CA ASN A 76 -3.24 28.40 -2.55
C ASN A 76 -4.06 27.67 -1.49
N ILE A 77 -3.68 26.43 -1.14
CA ILE A 77 -4.34 25.65 -0.08
C ILE A 77 -4.18 26.33 1.29
N GLU A 78 -3.00 26.84 1.59
CA GLU A 78 -2.71 27.50 2.87
C GLU A 78 -3.44 28.87 2.97
N CYS A 79 -3.49 29.63 1.88
CA CYS A 79 -4.14 30.95 1.81
C CYS A 79 -5.68 30.88 1.86
N LYS A 80 -6.33 30.00 1.08
CA LYS A 80 -7.80 29.97 0.97
C LYS A 80 -8.48 29.73 2.31
N THR A 81 -9.58 30.42 2.59
CA THR A 81 -10.24 30.37 3.90
C THR A 81 -10.86 29.02 4.24
N HIS A 82 -11.44 28.34 3.24
CA HIS A 82 -12.14 27.09 3.44
C HIS A 82 -11.73 26.02 2.41
N ILE A 83 -11.81 24.74 2.78
CA ILE A 83 -11.43 23.63 1.89
C ILE A 83 -12.29 23.58 0.62
N LEU A 84 -13.56 23.96 0.71
CA LEU A 84 -14.47 24.02 -0.45
C LEU A 84 -14.12 25.14 -1.44
N ASP A 85 -13.31 26.11 -1.03
CA ASP A 85 -12.87 27.18 -1.94
C ASP A 85 -11.79 26.69 -2.91
N ILE A 86 -11.22 25.51 -2.71
CA ILE A 86 -10.18 24.96 -3.57
C ILE A 86 -10.70 24.53 -4.96
N ASN A 87 -12.01 24.31 -5.12
CA ASN A 87 -12.62 23.74 -6.32
C ASN A 87 -12.19 24.48 -7.61
N ASP A 88 -12.15 25.81 -7.58
CA ASP A 88 -11.75 26.63 -8.73
C ASP A 88 -10.27 26.40 -9.09
N THR A 89 -9.41 26.24 -8.07
CA THR A 89 -7.97 25.96 -8.26
C THR A 89 -7.76 24.56 -8.84
N LEU A 90 -8.50 23.57 -8.36
CA LEU A 90 -8.40 22.20 -8.89
C LEU A 90 -8.96 22.10 -10.31
N THR A 91 -10.02 22.85 -10.61
CA THR A 91 -10.60 22.91 -11.96
C THR A 91 -9.63 23.57 -12.94
N ALA A 92 -9.01 24.69 -12.57
CA ALA A 92 -7.98 25.35 -13.38
C ALA A 92 -6.78 24.43 -13.63
N LEU A 93 -6.28 23.75 -12.58
CA LEU A 93 -5.19 22.80 -12.70
C LEU A 93 -5.55 21.63 -13.63
N ARG A 94 -6.78 21.12 -13.52
CA ARG A 94 -7.26 20.03 -14.38
C ARG A 94 -7.30 20.45 -15.85
N SER A 95 -7.84 21.63 -16.15
CA SER A 95 -7.88 22.16 -17.52
C SER A 95 -6.47 22.33 -18.08
N PHE A 96 -5.57 22.94 -17.30
CA PHE A 96 -4.15 23.07 -17.67
C PHE A 96 -3.51 21.71 -17.97
N LEU A 97 -3.67 20.72 -17.10
CA LEU A 97 -3.09 19.38 -17.31
C LEU A 97 -3.70 18.66 -18.52
N ALA A 98 -4.99 18.90 -18.80
CA ALA A 98 -5.67 18.32 -19.96
C ALA A 98 -5.16 18.88 -21.29
N GLU A 99 -4.76 20.14 -21.32
CA GLU A 99 -4.13 20.80 -22.48
C GLU A 99 -2.64 20.42 -22.57
N ALA A 100 -1.92 20.57 -21.46
CA ALA A 100 -0.47 20.40 -21.41
C ALA A 100 -0.02 18.95 -21.62
N LYS A 101 -0.86 17.94 -21.36
CA LYS A 101 -0.49 16.53 -21.65
C LYS A 101 -0.16 16.31 -23.14
N ASP A 102 -0.78 17.08 -24.03
CA ASP A 102 -0.66 16.93 -25.48
C ASP A 102 0.47 17.83 -26.02
N ASP A 103 0.61 19.06 -25.51
CA ASP A 103 1.72 19.97 -25.85
C ASP A 103 2.23 20.75 -24.62
N CYS A 104 3.52 20.58 -24.30
CA CYS A 104 4.20 21.26 -23.19
C CYS A 104 5.19 22.35 -23.64
N SER A 105 5.25 22.69 -24.93
CA SER A 105 6.30 23.56 -25.48
C SER A 105 6.31 24.93 -24.80
N GLU A 106 5.13 25.53 -24.59
CA GLU A 106 4.99 26.81 -23.91
C GLU A 106 5.27 26.75 -22.40
N VAL A 107 5.06 25.58 -21.79
CA VAL A 107 5.34 25.34 -20.37
C VAL A 107 6.84 25.40 -20.11
N VAL A 108 7.67 24.79 -20.98
CA VAL A 108 9.14 24.82 -20.85
C VAL A 108 9.73 26.22 -21.06
N THR A 109 8.99 27.13 -21.68
CA THR A 109 9.37 28.55 -21.80
C THR A 109 8.82 29.44 -20.69
N GLY A 110 8.02 28.88 -19.76
CA GLY A 110 7.41 29.60 -18.65
C GLY A 110 6.26 30.52 -19.05
N LYS A 111 5.74 30.41 -20.28
CA LYS A 111 4.65 31.26 -20.80
C LYS A 111 3.27 30.72 -20.42
N HIS A 112 3.14 29.40 -20.29
CA HIS A 112 1.88 28.75 -19.94
C HIS A 112 1.91 28.30 -18.47
N LEU A 113 1.02 28.87 -17.65
CA LEU A 113 0.96 28.64 -16.20
C LEU A 113 -0.44 28.18 -15.78
N PRO A 114 -0.55 27.27 -14.78
CA PRO A 114 -1.82 26.67 -14.38
C PRO A 114 -2.72 27.58 -13.51
N PHE A 115 -2.15 28.60 -12.88
CA PHE A 115 -2.86 29.44 -11.91
C PHE A 115 -2.79 30.91 -12.31
N PRO A 116 -3.89 31.68 -12.19
CA PRO A 116 -3.86 33.13 -12.40
C PRO A 116 -2.88 33.84 -11.45
N GLU A 117 -2.18 34.86 -11.94
CA GLU A 117 -1.19 35.64 -11.15
C GLU A 117 -1.80 36.24 -9.86
N GLU A 118 -3.08 36.62 -9.91
CA GLU A 118 -3.83 37.16 -8.77
C GLU A 118 -4.07 36.13 -7.66
N SER A 119 -4.14 34.84 -8.03
CA SER A 119 -4.43 33.75 -7.10
C SER A 119 -3.19 33.23 -6.39
N CYS A 120 -2.02 33.25 -7.05
CA CYS A 120 -0.77 32.76 -6.50
C CYS A 120 0.44 33.51 -7.07
N LYS A 121 1.17 34.24 -6.24
CA LYS A 121 2.46 34.82 -6.65
C LYS A 121 3.47 33.70 -6.86
N ILE A 122 3.78 33.34 -8.10
CA ILE A 122 4.99 32.54 -8.38
C ILE A 122 6.19 33.41 -8.02
N GLU A 123 7.05 32.93 -7.13
CA GLU A 123 8.27 33.64 -6.77
C GLU A 123 9.26 33.51 -7.91
N ASN A 124 9.53 34.63 -8.59
CA ASN A 124 10.54 34.69 -9.65
C ASN A 124 11.94 34.73 -9.02
N ASP A 125 12.43 33.55 -8.64
CA ASP A 125 13.75 33.37 -8.04
C ASP A 125 14.78 32.92 -9.07
N ILE A 126 16.05 32.89 -8.65
CA ILE A 126 17.19 32.49 -9.49
C ILE A 126 16.97 31.08 -10.07
N VAL A 127 16.33 30.20 -9.30
CA VAL A 127 16.00 28.83 -9.72
C VAL A 127 14.99 28.83 -10.87
N MET A 128 13.95 29.65 -10.78
CA MET A 128 12.97 29.82 -11.85
C MET A 128 13.65 30.33 -13.11
N ALA A 129 14.47 31.37 -13.00
CA ALA A 129 15.20 31.93 -14.14
C ALA A 129 16.11 30.88 -14.82
N GLU A 130 16.78 30.02 -14.05
CA GLU A 130 17.63 28.95 -14.60
C GLU A 130 16.82 27.85 -15.29
N LEU A 131 15.69 27.46 -14.69
CA LEU A 131 14.83 26.39 -15.16
C LEU A 131 14.25 26.61 -16.56
N PHE A 132 13.89 27.86 -16.86
CA PHE A 132 13.24 28.25 -18.12
C PHE A 132 14.22 28.76 -19.18
N LYS A 133 15.54 28.65 -18.95
CA LYS A 133 16.54 28.91 -20.00
C LYS A 133 16.46 27.84 -21.09
N PRO A 134 16.62 28.22 -22.37
CA PRO A 134 16.76 27.24 -23.44
C PRO A 134 17.95 26.32 -23.17
N ASP A 135 17.75 25.03 -23.34
CA ASP A 135 18.78 24.02 -23.11
C ASP A 135 18.67 22.88 -24.13
N GLU A 136 19.77 22.17 -24.35
CA GLU A 136 19.84 21.06 -25.30
C GLU A 136 18.88 19.91 -24.91
N THR A 137 18.49 19.82 -23.63
CA THR A 137 17.56 18.81 -23.13
C THR A 137 16.07 19.16 -23.30
N ASP A 138 15.72 20.33 -23.86
CA ASP A 138 14.34 20.82 -23.98
C ASP A 138 13.38 19.77 -24.57
N VAL A 139 13.77 19.11 -25.66
CA VAL A 139 12.93 18.07 -26.32
C VAL A 139 12.64 16.90 -25.38
N MET A 140 13.65 16.45 -24.63
CA MET A 140 13.48 15.36 -23.66
C MET A 140 12.65 15.83 -22.46
N THR A 141 12.85 17.07 -22.00
CA THR A 141 12.08 17.66 -20.89
C THR A 141 10.59 17.77 -21.26
N ILE A 142 10.26 18.16 -22.48
CA ILE A 142 8.88 18.20 -23.00
C ILE A 142 8.25 16.79 -22.94
N GLN A 143 8.94 15.77 -23.45
CA GLN A 143 8.43 14.40 -23.44
C GLN A 143 8.19 13.87 -22.02
N VAL A 144 9.12 14.15 -21.09
CA VAL A 144 8.95 13.77 -19.69
C VAL A 144 7.79 14.52 -19.04
N LEU A 145 7.64 15.83 -19.28
CA LEU A 145 6.53 16.62 -18.77
C LEU A 145 5.18 16.10 -19.27
N GLN A 146 5.03 15.79 -20.56
CA GLN A 146 3.80 15.23 -21.12
C GLN A 146 3.40 13.91 -20.44
N ALA A 147 4.37 13.02 -20.22
CA ALA A 147 4.15 11.76 -19.51
C ALA A 147 3.75 11.99 -18.04
N LEU A 148 4.41 12.93 -17.36
CA LEU A 148 4.10 13.29 -15.97
C LEU A 148 2.74 13.96 -15.85
N PHE A 149 2.38 14.88 -16.75
CA PHE A 149 1.08 15.55 -16.76
C PHE A 149 -0.07 14.58 -17.03
N SER A 150 0.13 13.60 -17.93
CA SER A 150 -0.83 12.51 -18.12
C SER A 150 -1.07 11.72 -16.82
N CYS A 151 0.00 11.38 -16.10
CA CYS A 151 -0.10 10.70 -14.80
C CYS A 151 -0.76 11.59 -13.74
N MET A 152 -0.39 12.87 -13.66
CA MET A 152 -0.93 13.83 -12.70
C MET A 152 -2.41 14.10 -12.94
N LEU A 153 -2.86 14.18 -14.20
CA LEU A 153 -4.26 14.36 -14.56
C LEU A 153 -5.10 13.15 -14.08
N ASN A 154 -4.65 11.93 -14.38
CA ASN A 154 -5.31 10.71 -13.91
C ASN A 154 -5.39 10.65 -12.38
N LEU A 155 -4.32 11.08 -11.70
CA LEU A 155 -4.27 11.10 -10.25
C LEU A 155 -5.21 12.16 -9.66
N LEU A 156 -5.24 13.36 -10.26
CA LEU A 156 -6.13 14.46 -9.89
C LEU A 156 -7.59 14.06 -10.06
N ASP A 157 -7.96 13.50 -11.21
CA ASP A 157 -9.34 13.05 -11.47
C ASP A 157 -9.80 12.01 -10.46
N ARG A 158 -8.92 11.10 -10.05
CA ARG A 158 -9.23 10.07 -9.05
C ARG A 158 -9.32 10.64 -7.63
N GLN A 159 -8.37 11.48 -7.22
CA GLN A 159 -8.26 11.94 -5.83
C GLN A 159 -9.15 13.14 -5.52
N ALA A 160 -9.44 13.98 -6.51
CA ALA A 160 -10.25 15.17 -6.38
C ALA A 160 -11.64 15.01 -7.00
N ALA A 161 -12.08 13.78 -7.32
CA ALA A 161 -13.38 13.51 -7.95
C ALA A 161 -14.55 14.25 -7.28
N ASP A 162 -14.57 14.30 -5.94
CA ASP A 162 -15.64 14.96 -5.19
C ASP A 162 -15.60 16.51 -5.28
N HIS A 163 -14.45 17.09 -5.63
CA HIS A 163 -14.21 18.54 -5.71
C HIS A 163 -14.18 19.07 -7.15
N LEU A 164 -14.21 18.19 -8.15
CA LEU A 164 -14.24 18.52 -9.57
C LEU A 164 -15.69 18.63 -10.08
N PRO A 165 -15.93 19.19 -11.29
CA PRO A 165 -17.27 19.31 -11.86
C PRO A 165 -18.06 17.98 -11.82
N GLY A 166 -19.24 17.99 -11.22
CA GLY A 166 -20.06 16.79 -11.00
C GLY A 166 -19.81 16.06 -9.67
N GLY A 167 -18.79 16.47 -8.91
CA GLY A 167 -18.49 15.95 -7.57
C GLY A 167 -19.39 16.50 -6.47
N LYS A 168 -19.49 15.75 -5.36
CA LYS A 168 -20.37 16.07 -4.22
C LYS A 168 -20.13 17.46 -3.61
N TYR A 169 -18.89 17.93 -3.61
CA TYR A 169 -18.47 19.17 -2.96
C TYR A 169 -18.25 20.32 -3.94
N PHE A 170 -18.46 20.10 -5.25
CA PHE A 170 -18.23 21.11 -6.28
C PHE A 170 -19.13 22.34 -6.10
N SER A 171 -20.42 22.13 -5.82
CA SER A 171 -21.43 23.20 -5.69
C SER A 171 -21.43 23.93 -4.35
N LYS A 172 -20.41 23.72 -3.51
CA LYS A 172 -20.24 24.31 -2.17
C LYS A 172 -21.53 24.23 -1.30
N PRO A 173 -21.98 23.03 -0.89
CA PRO A 173 -23.19 22.88 -0.08
C PRO A 173 -23.13 23.72 1.20
N THR A 174 -24.15 24.54 1.44
CA THR A 174 -24.18 25.51 2.54
C THR A 174 -24.13 24.84 3.92
N ASP A 175 -24.80 23.70 4.08
CA ASP A 175 -24.84 22.94 5.34
C ASP A 175 -23.45 22.43 5.74
N ILE A 176 -22.72 21.86 4.78
CA ILE A 176 -21.38 21.30 5.01
C ILE A 176 -20.40 22.43 5.34
N SER A 177 -20.51 23.57 4.67
CA SER A 177 -19.65 24.72 4.96
C SER A 177 -19.81 25.26 6.38
N ALA A 178 -21.01 25.15 6.97
CA ALA A 178 -21.23 25.53 8.36
C ALA A 178 -20.61 24.53 9.33
N GLU A 179 -20.78 23.22 9.07
CA GLU A 179 -20.25 22.14 9.90
C GLU A 179 -18.72 22.06 9.87
N SER A 180 -18.09 22.30 8.72
CA SER A 180 -16.64 22.17 8.54
C SER A 180 -15.85 23.44 8.83
N LYS A 181 -16.50 24.51 9.34
CA LYS A 181 -15.85 25.81 9.59
C LYS A 181 -14.68 25.72 10.58
N SER A 182 -14.71 24.77 11.51
CA SER A 182 -13.67 24.54 12.53
C SER A 182 -12.55 23.60 12.07
N VAL A 183 -12.69 22.98 10.90
CA VAL A 183 -11.74 21.97 10.41
C VAL A 183 -10.54 22.65 9.75
N LEU A 184 -9.34 22.15 10.04
CA LEU A 184 -8.12 22.61 9.39
C LEU A 184 -8.15 22.27 7.89
N LYS A 185 -7.68 23.22 7.08
CA LYS A 185 -7.67 23.14 5.60
C LYS A 185 -6.82 21.98 5.06
N HIS A 186 -5.78 21.61 5.79
CA HIS A 186 -4.84 20.56 5.42
C HIS A 186 -4.45 19.72 6.65
N ASN A 187 -4.00 18.49 6.43
CA ASN A 187 -3.63 17.57 7.50
C ASN A 187 -2.14 17.60 7.87
N LYS A 188 -1.37 18.62 7.46
CA LYS A 188 0.07 18.77 7.74
C LYS A 188 0.40 18.67 9.24
N LEU A 189 -0.33 19.42 10.07
CA LEU A 189 -0.09 19.44 11.51
C LEU A 189 -0.42 18.09 12.18
N PRO A 190 -1.59 17.47 11.92
CA PRO A 190 -1.85 16.10 12.35
C PRO A 190 -0.80 15.08 11.89
N GLU A 191 -0.40 15.10 10.61
CA GLU A 191 0.60 14.16 10.08
C GLU A 191 1.97 14.34 10.74
N PHE A 192 2.38 15.59 10.97
CA PHE A 192 3.59 15.91 11.70
C PHE A 192 3.57 15.34 13.12
N PHE A 193 2.44 15.48 13.84
CA PHE A 193 2.29 14.88 15.17
C PHE A 193 2.29 13.35 15.13
N PHE A 194 1.63 12.73 14.14
CA PHE A 194 1.66 11.28 13.98
C PHE A 194 3.07 10.78 13.66
N GLY A 195 3.82 11.48 12.80
CA GLY A 195 5.20 11.13 12.48
C GLY A 195 6.12 11.22 13.70
N GLN A 196 5.98 12.29 14.50
CA GLN A 196 6.74 12.40 15.75
C GLN A 196 6.34 11.35 16.78
N LEU A 197 5.05 11.04 16.89
CA LEU A 197 4.56 10.01 17.80
C LEU A 197 5.14 8.64 17.41
N ASP A 198 5.12 8.29 16.13
CA ASP A 198 5.71 7.05 15.62
C ASP A 198 7.21 6.99 15.91
N PHE A 199 7.93 8.09 15.67
CA PHE A 199 9.34 8.20 16.06
C PHE A 199 9.55 7.97 17.56
N LEU A 200 8.76 8.62 18.42
CA LEU A 200 8.88 8.48 19.88
C LEU A 200 8.55 7.06 20.36
N LEU A 201 7.59 6.38 19.73
CA LEU A 201 7.26 4.99 20.05
C LEU A 201 8.42 4.05 19.74
N ARG A 202 9.19 4.31 18.68
CA ARG A 202 10.39 3.54 18.33
C ARG A 202 11.60 3.90 19.18
N TYR A 203 11.79 5.19 19.43
CA TYR A 203 12.94 5.72 20.19
C TYR A 203 12.81 5.43 21.70
N ARG A 204 11.58 5.43 22.23
CA ARG A 204 11.26 5.20 23.64
C ARG A 204 10.21 4.08 23.80
N PRO A 205 10.56 2.82 23.47
CA PRO A 205 9.61 1.71 23.47
C PRO A 205 9.07 1.37 24.87
N ASN A 206 9.84 1.71 25.91
CA ASN A 206 9.44 1.50 27.31
C ASN A 206 8.58 2.63 27.88
N ALA A 207 8.45 3.76 27.16
CA ALA A 207 7.56 4.84 27.58
C ALA A 207 6.11 4.49 27.24
N SER A 208 5.18 4.81 28.12
CA SER A 208 3.76 4.61 27.83
C SER A 208 3.29 5.56 26.72
N LEU A 209 2.28 5.14 25.94
CA LEU A 209 1.66 5.99 24.92
C LEU A 209 1.23 7.35 25.50
N LEU A 210 0.57 7.34 26.66
CA LEU A 210 0.15 8.54 27.38
C LEU A 210 1.34 9.49 27.70
N CYS A 211 2.51 8.95 28.01
CA CYS A 211 3.70 9.75 28.27
C CYS A 211 4.24 10.42 27.00
N ASN A 212 4.27 9.69 25.88
CA ASN A 212 4.71 10.23 24.59
C ASN A 212 3.73 11.28 24.06
N GLU A 213 2.42 11.05 24.19
CA GLU A 213 1.39 12.04 23.85
C GLU A 213 1.51 13.31 24.70
N ALA A 214 1.66 13.16 26.03
CA ALA A 214 1.84 14.31 26.91
C ALA A 214 3.10 15.12 26.57
N TYR A 215 4.19 14.44 26.20
CA TYR A 215 5.43 15.09 25.76
C TYR A 215 5.20 15.93 24.49
N LEU A 216 4.51 15.37 23.48
CA LEU A 216 4.19 16.09 22.25
C LEU A 216 3.31 17.30 22.52
N LEU A 217 2.25 17.13 23.31
CA LEU A 217 1.35 18.23 23.68
C LEU A 217 2.10 19.34 24.42
N TYR A 218 2.94 18.99 25.38
CA TYR A 218 3.74 19.97 26.13
C TYR A 218 4.68 20.77 25.22
N SER A 219 5.37 20.07 24.31
CA SER A 219 6.34 20.67 23.39
C SER A 219 5.67 21.58 22.35
N HIS A 220 4.54 21.16 21.78
CA HIS A 220 3.91 21.87 20.66
C HIS A 220 2.91 22.94 21.08
N ASN A 221 2.31 22.81 22.26
CA ASN A 221 1.41 23.82 22.80
C ASN A 221 2.15 24.97 23.49
N LYS A 222 3.49 25.02 23.40
CA LYS A 222 4.33 26.03 24.07
C LYS A 222 4.01 26.13 25.57
N THR A 223 3.68 24.99 26.19
CA THR A 223 3.20 24.96 27.58
C THR A 223 4.28 25.46 28.53
N ASP A 224 5.56 25.25 28.19
CA ASP A 224 6.69 25.79 28.95
C ASP A 224 6.73 27.32 28.94
N GLU A 225 6.66 27.95 27.75
CA GLU A 225 6.62 29.41 27.59
C GLU A 225 5.42 30.00 28.34
N TRP A 226 4.25 29.37 28.22
CA TRP A 226 3.05 29.79 28.94
C TRP A 226 3.21 29.67 30.46
N LEU A 227 3.75 28.57 30.97
CA LEU A 227 4.00 28.39 32.40
C LEU A 227 4.99 29.44 32.92
N GLN A 228 6.03 29.77 32.14
CA GLN A 228 7.00 30.82 32.49
C GLN A 228 6.38 32.22 32.53
N SER A 229 5.31 32.47 31.76
CA SER A 229 4.59 33.76 31.77
C SER A 229 3.73 33.99 33.02
N LEU A 230 3.43 32.93 33.79
CA LEU A 230 2.61 33.00 35.00
C LEU A 230 3.42 33.32 36.24
N ASP A 231 2.76 33.90 37.25
CA ASP A 231 3.32 34.11 38.59
C ASP A 231 3.77 32.79 39.24
N ASP A 232 4.84 32.86 40.03
CA ASP A 232 5.45 31.67 40.64
C ASP A 232 4.49 30.89 41.53
N VAL A 233 3.62 31.59 42.29
CA VAL A 233 2.61 30.95 43.16
C VAL A 233 1.62 30.14 42.32
N THR A 234 1.07 30.74 41.28
CA THR A 234 0.10 30.12 40.36
C THR A 234 0.73 28.96 39.61
N ARG A 235 1.97 29.11 39.12
CA ARG A 235 2.72 28.08 38.43
C ARG A 235 2.93 26.84 39.31
N ILE A 236 3.39 27.03 40.55
CA ILE A 236 3.62 25.93 41.50
C ILE A 236 2.30 25.22 41.82
N GLN A 237 1.22 25.98 42.02
CA GLN A 237 -0.10 25.41 42.27
C GLN A 237 -0.57 24.53 41.11
N LEU A 238 -0.49 25.02 39.86
CA LEU A 238 -0.87 24.26 38.65
C LEU A 238 -0.05 22.97 38.47
N ILE A 239 1.25 23.02 38.73
CA ILE A 239 2.12 21.83 38.66
C ILE A 239 1.70 20.80 39.72
N ASN A 240 1.42 21.25 40.95
CA ASN A 240 0.98 20.38 42.03
C ASN A 240 -0.37 19.75 41.75
N ASP A 241 -1.31 20.51 41.20
CA ASP A 241 -2.63 19.98 40.83
C ASP A 241 -2.55 19.01 39.65
N SER A 242 -1.68 19.29 38.67
CA SER A 242 -1.40 18.35 37.57
C SER A 242 -0.82 17.01 38.07
N ARG A 243 0.05 17.05 39.09
CA ARG A 243 0.60 15.84 39.74
C ARG A 243 -0.48 15.02 40.44
N LYS A 244 -1.40 15.69 41.15
CA LYS A 244 -2.54 15.03 41.81
C LYS A 244 -3.46 14.37 40.78
N GLU A 245 -3.82 15.09 39.72
CA GLU A 245 -4.75 14.62 38.71
C GLU A 245 -4.16 13.55 37.79
N GLY A 246 -2.83 13.48 37.67
CA GLY A 246 -2.14 12.48 36.87
C GLY A 246 -2.52 11.03 37.21
N LYS A 247 -2.86 10.73 38.47
CA LYS A 247 -3.36 9.41 38.87
C LYS A 247 -4.73 9.10 38.26
N ASN A 248 -5.64 10.07 38.27
CA ASN A 248 -6.98 9.94 37.70
C ASN A 248 -6.91 9.74 36.17
N ILE A 249 -6.03 10.48 35.49
CA ILE A 249 -5.83 10.35 34.04
C ILE A 249 -5.33 8.94 33.68
N ARG A 250 -4.37 8.39 34.44
CA ARG A 250 -3.86 7.03 34.21
C ARG A 250 -4.93 5.96 34.44
N LEU A 251 -5.80 6.14 35.43
CA LEU A 251 -6.94 5.24 35.68
C LEU A 251 -7.92 5.26 34.52
N LYS A 252 -8.36 6.46 34.09
CA LYS A 252 -9.23 6.63 32.91
C LYS A 252 -8.63 6.03 31.65
N PHE A 253 -7.33 6.18 31.44
CA PHE A 253 -6.63 5.58 30.31
C PHE A 253 -6.66 4.04 30.36
N LYS A 254 -6.44 3.45 31.54
CA LYS A 254 -6.50 1.99 31.73
C LYS A 254 -7.92 1.44 31.49
N GLU A 255 -8.95 2.14 31.97
CA GLU A 255 -10.35 1.80 31.71
C GLU A 255 -10.67 1.84 30.22
N ARG A 256 -10.24 2.91 29.53
CA ARG A 256 -10.42 3.05 28.09
C ARG A 256 -9.74 1.93 27.30
N LEU A 257 -8.52 1.53 27.68
CA LEU A 257 -7.84 0.39 27.06
C LEU A 257 -8.64 -0.91 27.22
N LYS A 258 -9.23 -1.15 28.41
CA LYS A 258 -10.08 -2.31 28.65
C LYS A 258 -11.32 -2.29 27.76
N THR A 259 -12.00 -1.15 27.66
CA THR A 259 -13.17 -1.00 26.77
C THR A 259 -12.83 -1.20 25.30
N ILE A 260 -11.67 -0.72 24.84
CA ILE A 260 -11.20 -0.93 23.47
C ILE A 260 -10.95 -2.41 23.21
N GLU A 261 -10.34 -3.12 24.16
CA GLU A 261 -10.08 -4.55 24.04
C GLU A 261 -11.38 -5.36 24.00
N GLU A 262 -12.33 -5.05 24.88
CA GLU A 262 -13.66 -5.68 24.88
C GLU A 262 -14.36 -5.50 23.52
N LYS A 263 -14.36 -4.28 22.96
CA LYS A 263 -14.92 -4.00 21.62
C LYS A 263 -14.21 -4.77 20.51
N ARG A 264 -12.89 -4.92 20.58
CA ARG A 264 -12.12 -5.72 19.59
C ARG A 264 -12.52 -7.17 19.62
N VAL A 265 -12.64 -7.76 20.82
CA VAL A 265 -13.08 -9.14 21.00
C VAL A 265 -14.52 -9.34 20.48
N GLU A 266 -15.43 -8.41 20.76
CA GLU A 266 -16.79 -8.45 20.23
C GLU A 266 -16.83 -8.39 18.70
N THR A 267 -16.04 -7.48 18.11
CA THR A 267 -15.94 -7.33 16.65
C THR A 267 -15.39 -8.60 16.00
N LEU A 268 -14.39 -9.24 16.61
CA LEU A 268 -13.84 -10.52 16.14
C LEU A 268 -14.88 -11.64 16.21
N LYS A 269 -15.62 -11.76 17.32
CA LYS A 269 -16.70 -12.75 17.46
C LYS A 269 -17.81 -12.53 16.42
N LEU A 270 -18.16 -11.28 16.12
CA LEU A 270 -19.14 -10.96 15.10
C LEU A 270 -18.66 -11.41 13.71
N LYS A 271 -17.41 -11.10 13.36
CA LYS A 271 -16.79 -11.56 12.10
C LYS A 271 -16.72 -13.08 12.00
N GLU A 272 -16.39 -13.78 13.09
CA GLU A 272 -16.39 -15.25 13.11
C GLU A 272 -17.79 -15.82 12.87
N LYS A 273 -18.82 -15.23 13.47
CA LYS A 273 -20.21 -15.62 13.24
C LYS A 273 -20.60 -15.39 11.77
N GLU A 274 -20.30 -14.23 11.20
CA GLU A 274 -20.57 -13.93 9.79
C GLU A 274 -19.87 -14.91 8.85
N ILE A 275 -18.59 -15.23 9.12
CA ILE A 275 -17.85 -16.24 8.35
C ILE A 275 -18.51 -17.62 8.50
N SER A 276 -18.93 -18.00 9.71
CA SER A 276 -19.60 -19.27 9.95
C SER A 276 -20.96 -19.36 9.23
N GLU A 277 -21.70 -18.25 9.16
CA GLU A 277 -22.97 -18.17 8.44
C GLU A 277 -22.78 -18.20 6.93
N LYS A 278 -21.77 -17.49 6.40
CA LYS A 278 -21.39 -17.60 4.97
C LYS A 278 -21.04 -19.03 4.62
N LYS A 279 -20.20 -19.70 5.42
CA LYS A 279 -19.88 -21.14 5.26
C LYS A 279 -21.10 -22.06 5.35
N LYS A 280 -22.08 -21.74 6.21
CA LYS A 280 -23.34 -22.49 6.30
C LYS A 280 -24.25 -22.28 5.08
N ARG A 281 -24.27 -21.07 4.53
CA ARG A 281 -25.02 -20.74 3.31
C ARG A 281 -24.36 -21.34 2.06
N GLU A 282 -23.04 -21.52 2.09
CA GLU A 282 -22.24 -22.19 1.05
C GLU A 282 -22.16 -23.72 1.23
N ILE A 283 -22.92 -24.34 2.14
CA ILE A 283 -22.91 -25.81 2.28
C ILE A 283 -23.29 -26.42 0.92
N PRO A 284 -22.38 -27.17 0.28
CA PRO A 284 -22.64 -27.69 -1.05
C PRO A 284 -23.85 -28.60 -1.03
N SER A 285 -24.74 -28.39 -1.99
CA SER A 285 -25.92 -29.24 -2.19
C SER A 285 -25.48 -30.71 -2.22
N ASN A 286 -26.34 -31.65 -1.81
CA ASN A 286 -26.02 -33.09 -1.86
C ASN A 286 -25.57 -33.53 -3.27
N ALA A 287 -26.04 -32.83 -4.32
CA ALA A 287 -25.58 -33.04 -5.69
C ALA A 287 -24.10 -32.66 -5.90
N GLU A 288 -23.65 -31.54 -5.33
CA GLU A 288 -22.27 -31.07 -5.41
C GLU A 288 -21.32 -31.93 -4.57
N LYS A 289 -21.74 -32.39 -3.38
CA LYS A 289 -20.98 -33.37 -2.59
C LYS A 289 -20.78 -34.67 -3.37
N LYS A 290 -21.83 -35.17 -4.03
CA LYS A 290 -21.76 -36.36 -4.89
C LYS A 290 -20.84 -36.13 -6.10
N LYS A 291 -20.88 -34.94 -6.71
CA LYS A 291 -19.99 -34.55 -7.81
C LYS A 291 -18.52 -34.50 -7.36
N ALA A 292 -18.24 -33.87 -6.22
CA ALA A 292 -16.90 -33.77 -5.65
C ALA A 292 -16.31 -35.15 -5.31
N LEU A 293 -17.09 -36.02 -4.66
CA LEU A 293 -16.65 -37.40 -4.36
C LEU A 293 -16.35 -38.21 -5.62
N LYS A 294 -17.18 -38.10 -6.66
CA LYS A 294 -16.92 -38.74 -7.96
C LYS A 294 -15.66 -38.20 -8.63
N SER A 295 -15.46 -36.88 -8.60
CA SER A 295 -14.24 -36.26 -9.13
C SER A 295 -12.98 -36.74 -8.40
N GLN A 296 -13.03 -36.86 -7.07
CA GLN A 296 -11.91 -37.37 -6.27
C GLN A 296 -11.57 -38.84 -6.61
N LEU A 297 -12.57 -39.69 -6.77
CA LEU A 297 -12.35 -41.09 -7.18
C LEU A 297 -11.80 -41.20 -8.62
N ASN A 298 -12.30 -40.38 -9.54
CA ASN A 298 -11.77 -40.31 -10.92
C ASN A 298 -10.33 -39.77 -10.95
N PHE A 299 -10.01 -38.80 -10.10
CA PHE A 299 -8.65 -38.26 -9.96
C PHE A 299 -7.68 -39.35 -9.53
N ARG A 300 -8.03 -40.15 -8.50
CA ARG A 300 -7.22 -41.29 -8.05
C ARG A 300 -7.01 -42.35 -9.14
N LYS A 301 -8.04 -42.61 -9.95
CA LYS A 301 -7.98 -43.58 -11.04
C LYS A 301 -7.12 -43.09 -12.22
N ASN A 302 -7.37 -41.88 -12.69
CA ASN A 302 -6.86 -41.41 -13.98
C ASN A 302 -5.58 -40.56 -13.85
N VAL A 303 -5.43 -39.81 -12.75
CA VAL A 303 -4.28 -38.92 -12.54
C VAL A 303 -3.24 -39.61 -11.68
N LEU A 304 -3.63 -40.14 -10.52
CA LEU A 304 -2.68 -40.85 -9.64
C LEU A 304 -2.41 -42.29 -10.09
N LEU A 305 -3.19 -42.82 -11.04
CA LEU A 305 -3.08 -44.20 -11.55
C LEU A 305 -3.02 -45.24 -10.42
N GLN A 306 -3.80 -45.04 -9.35
CA GLN A 306 -3.76 -45.88 -8.15
C GLN A 306 -4.17 -47.32 -8.49
N LYS A 307 -3.27 -48.28 -8.21
CA LYS A 307 -3.54 -49.71 -8.37
C LYS A 307 -4.30 -50.24 -7.16
N SER A 308 -5.61 -50.41 -7.30
CA SER A 308 -6.48 -51.02 -6.29
C SER A 308 -7.56 -51.87 -6.98
N ASP A 309 -8.48 -52.46 -6.21
CA ASP A 309 -9.60 -53.20 -6.80
C ASP A 309 -10.43 -52.29 -7.73
N LYS A 310 -10.68 -52.78 -8.94
CA LYS A 310 -11.46 -52.09 -9.99
C LYS A 310 -12.87 -51.76 -9.50
N SER A 311 -13.40 -52.53 -8.54
CA SER A 311 -14.73 -52.33 -7.94
C SER A 311 -14.90 -50.96 -7.27
N TYR A 312 -13.82 -50.38 -6.72
CA TYR A 312 -13.83 -49.08 -6.06
C TYR A 312 -14.02 -47.90 -7.03
N PHE A 313 -13.63 -48.07 -8.29
CA PHE A 313 -13.74 -47.03 -9.32
C PHE A 313 -14.99 -47.17 -10.21
N LEU A 314 -15.84 -48.18 -9.98
CA LEU A 314 -17.08 -48.39 -10.73
C LEU A 314 -18.25 -47.65 -10.06
N PHE A 315 -18.57 -46.44 -10.53
CA PHE A 315 -19.66 -45.62 -9.97
C PHE A 315 -20.40 -44.75 -11.00
N SER A 316 -20.07 -44.90 -12.29
CA SER A 316 -20.64 -44.12 -13.40
C SER A 316 -21.30 -44.96 -14.50
N SER A 317 -21.36 -46.29 -14.35
CA SER A 317 -22.08 -47.13 -15.31
C SER A 317 -23.59 -46.98 -15.09
N LYS A 318 -24.40 -47.00 -16.17
CA LYS A 318 -25.88 -46.86 -16.11
C LYS A 318 -26.55 -47.86 -15.14
N LYS A 319 -25.87 -48.93 -14.72
CA LYS A 319 -26.37 -49.97 -13.83
C LYS A 319 -25.97 -49.83 -12.35
N ILE A 320 -25.02 -48.96 -11.98
CA ILE A 320 -24.52 -48.87 -10.59
C ILE A 320 -24.40 -47.39 -10.19
N GLN A 321 -25.44 -46.86 -9.55
CA GLN A 321 -25.41 -45.54 -8.92
C GLN A 321 -25.19 -45.68 -7.42
N LYS A 322 -23.99 -45.34 -6.95
CA LYS A 322 -23.64 -45.39 -5.53
C LYS A 322 -24.18 -44.19 -4.75
N THR A 323 -24.51 -44.40 -3.48
CA THR A 323 -24.94 -43.35 -2.55
C THR A 323 -23.74 -42.54 -2.02
N ILE A 324 -23.98 -41.37 -1.41
CA ILE A 324 -22.89 -40.53 -0.84
C ILE A 324 -22.10 -41.30 0.24
N PRO A 325 -22.73 -42.03 1.18
CA PRO A 325 -22.00 -42.83 2.17
C PRO A 325 -21.10 -43.90 1.52
N GLU A 326 -21.59 -44.63 0.52
CA GLU A 326 -20.83 -45.67 -0.19
C GLU A 326 -19.61 -45.09 -0.94
N LEU A 327 -19.78 -43.93 -1.60
CA LEU A 327 -18.67 -43.24 -2.27
C LEU A 327 -17.63 -42.75 -1.26
N THR A 328 -18.08 -42.31 -0.08
CA THR A 328 -17.20 -41.85 1.00
C THR A 328 -16.41 -43.02 1.57
N GLU A 329 -17.06 -44.15 1.85
CA GLU A 329 -16.40 -45.36 2.36
C GLU A 329 -15.35 -45.90 1.38
N GLN A 330 -15.67 -45.92 0.09
CA GLN A 330 -14.71 -46.34 -0.95
C GLN A 330 -13.52 -45.42 -1.04
N LEU A 331 -13.73 -44.10 -0.96
CA LEU A 331 -12.65 -43.13 -0.93
C LEU A 331 -11.77 -43.31 0.32
N CYS A 332 -12.37 -43.53 1.49
CA CYS A 332 -11.64 -43.81 2.73
C CYS A 332 -10.75 -45.05 2.62
N LYS A 333 -11.28 -46.18 2.11
CA LYS A 333 -10.49 -47.40 1.88
C LYS A 333 -9.30 -47.15 0.97
N LEU A 334 -9.50 -46.44 -0.14
CA LEU A 334 -8.41 -46.07 -1.06
C LEU A 334 -7.36 -45.16 -0.41
N VAL A 335 -7.77 -44.25 0.48
CA VAL A 335 -6.86 -43.36 1.23
C VAL A 335 -6.03 -44.17 2.23
N ASP A 336 -6.63 -45.14 2.90
CA ASP A 336 -5.93 -45.95 3.90
C ASP A 336 -4.99 -46.97 3.24
N GLU A 337 -5.38 -47.53 2.10
CA GLU A 337 -4.48 -48.31 1.22
C GLU A 337 -3.28 -47.48 0.73
N SER A 338 -3.45 -46.21 0.40
CA SER A 338 -2.33 -45.38 -0.07
C SER A 338 -1.38 -44.99 1.06
N LYS A 339 -1.87 -44.79 2.29
CA LYS A 339 -1.03 -44.54 3.47
C LYS A 339 -0.14 -45.74 3.84
N SER A 340 -0.61 -46.97 3.64
CA SER A 340 0.20 -48.16 3.95
C SER A 340 1.34 -48.36 2.96
N VAL A 341 1.13 -48.05 1.68
CA VAL A 341 2.18 -48.07 0.64
C VAL A 341 3.28 -47.03 0.92
N ALA A 342 2.92 -45.81 1.33
CA ALA A 342 3.90 -44.77 1.66
C ALA A 342 4.81 -45.13 2.86
N ARG A 343 4.34 -45.94 3.82
CA ARG A 343 5.19 -46.41 4.94
C ARG A 343 6.34 -47.30 4.46
N VAL A 344 6.15 -48.04 3.37
CA VAL A 344 7.19 -48.93 2.80
C VAL A 344 8.24 -48.13 2.03
N GLU A 345 7.83 -47.14 1.23
CA GLU A 345 8.74 -46.29 0.45
C GLU A 345 9.47 -45.22 1.28
N SER A 346 8.95 -44.85 2.45
CA SER A 346 9.54 -43.83 3.34
C SER A 346 10.88 -44.21 4.00
N SER A 347 11.36 -45.44 3.80
CA SER A 347 12.67 -45.91 4.29
C SER A 347 13.86 -45.39 3.46
N SER A 348 13.63 -44.80 2.28
CA SER A 348 14.72 -44.37 1.37
C SER A 348 14.67 -42.90 0.89
N SER A 349 13.78 -42.05 1.40
CA SER A 349 13.63 -40.68 0.90
C SER A 349 13.19 -39.69 1.98
N SER A 350 14.16 -39.18 2.75
CA SER A 350 13.99 -38.26 3.88
C SER A 350 13.67 -36.79 3.49
N GLN A 351 13.29 -36.52 2.24
CA GLN A 351 13.23 -35.16 1.68
C GLN A 351 11.81 -34.59 1.44
N VAL A 352 10.75 -35.32 1.78
CA VAL A 352 9.36 -35.05 1.34
C VAL A 352 8.69 -33.81 1.98
N SER A 353 9.33 -33.11 2.93
CA SER A 353 8.65 -32.09 3.77
C SER A 353 8.91 -30.62 3.39
N LEU A 354 9.87 -30.31 2.50
CA LEU A 354 10.42 -28.94 2.41
C LEU A 354 9.50 -27.88 1.79
N LEU A 355 8.59 -28.30 0.89
CA LEU A 355 7.69 -27.40 0.16
C LEU A 355 6.35 -27.16 0.87
N VAL A 356 5.96 -28.02 1.80
CA VAL A 356 4.66 -27.92 2.48
C VAL A 356 4.62 -26.67 3.36
N GLY A 357 3.53 -25.89 3.25
CA GLY A 357 3.36 -24.63 3.97
C GLY A 357 4.09 -23.44 3.37
N LYS A 358 4.78 -23.61 2.22
CA LYS A 358 5.43 -22.50 1.51
C LYS A 358 4.46 -21.83 0.55
N THR A 359 4.60 -20.50 0.43
CA THR A 359 4.01 -19.74 -0.67
C THR A 359 4.91 -19.88 -1.89
N ILE A 360 4.32 -20.20 -3.03
CA ILE A 360 4.99 -20.43 -4.29
C ILE A 360 4.45 -19.49 -5.37
N ARG A 361 5.32 -19.15 -6.32
CA ARG A 361 4.97 -18.54 -7.60
C ARG A 361 5.17 -19.59 -8.67
N HIS A 362 4.09 -20.02 -9.30
CA HIS A 362 4.06 -21.09 -10.29
C HIS A 362 3.83 -20.48 -11.68
N LYS A 363 4.76 -20.72 -12.61
CA LYS A 363 4.70 -20.30 -14.01
C LYS A 363 4.00 -21.36 -14.85
N PHE A 364 2.94 -20.96 -15.54
CA PHE A 364 2.25 -21.75 -16.56
C PHE A 364 2.37 -21.04 -17.91
N THR A 365 2.00 -21.73 -19.00
CA THR A 365 1.95 -21.16 -20.35
C THR A 365 1.03 -19.94 -20.46
N GLU A 366 -0.01 -19.88 -19.62
CA GLU A 366 -1.03 -18.83 -19.61
C GLU A 366 -0.67 -17.64 -18.69
N GLY A 367 0.38 -17.77 -17.86
CA GLY A 367 0.77 -16.73 -16.92
C GLY A 367 1.41 -17.27 -15.64
N THR A 368 1.69 -16.35 -14.72
CA THR A 368 2.32 -16.69 -13.44
C THR A 368 1.34 -16.48 -12.29
N PHE A 369 1.16 -17.50 -11.46
CA PHE A 369 0.17 -17.52 -10.39
C PHE A 369 0.84 -17.70 -9.03
N ILE A 370 0.33 -17.00 -8.01
CA ILE A 370 0.81 -17.12 -6.63
C ILE A 370 -0.13 -18.05 -5.88
N GLY A 371 0.44 -19.03 -5.18
CA GLY A 371 -0.32 -20.02 -4.44
C GLY A 371 0.40 -20.53 -3.20
N ASN A 372 -0.28 -21.36 -2.42
CA ASN A 372 0.27 -21.99 -1.22
C ASN A 372 0.22 -23.51 -1.36
N VAL A 373 1.32 -24.16 -0.99
CA VAL A 373 1.40 -25.62 -0.93
C VAL A 373 0.80 -26.07 0.40
N ILE A 374 -0.34 -26.76 0.34
CA ILE A 374 -1.12 -27.14 1.52
C ILE A 374 -0.52 -28.38 2.18
N SER A 375 -0.33 -29.43 1.40
CA SER A 375 0.07 -30.75 1.91
C SER A 375 0.54 -31.65 0.77
N VAL A 376 1.26 -32.72 1.12
CA VAL A 376 1.55 -33.83 0.20
C VAL A 376 0.31 -34.71 0.08
N VAL A 377 0.04 -35.24 -1.11
CA VAL A 377 -1.06 -36.17 -1.34
C VAL A 377 -0.80 -37.47 -0.55
N PRO A 378 -1.73 -37.90 0.33
CA PRO A 378 -1.52 -39.10 1.14
C PRO A 378 -1.23 -40.34 0.28
N GLY A 379 -0.06 -40.94 0.47
CA GLY A 379 0.38 -42.13 -0.28
C GLY A 379 1.13 -41.85 -1.58
N PHE A 380 1.23 -40.59 -2.02
CA PHE A 380 1.88 -40.19 -3.25
C PHE A 380 2.84 -39.03 -2.97
N CYS A 381 4.05 -39.36 -2.51
CA CYS A 381 5.02 -38.40 -1.99
C CYS A 381 5.51 -37.33 -2.99
N LYS A 382 5.37 -37.59 -4.29
CA LYS A 382 5.73 -36.66 -5.37
C LYS A 382 4.62 -35.66 -5.72
N TRP A 383 3.39 -35.87 -5.24
CA TRP A 383 2.23 -35.05 -5.58
C TRP A 383 1.85 -34.14 -4.42
N TYR A 384 1.56 -32.87 -4.71
CA TYR A 384 1.27 -31.85 -3.72
C TYR A 384 -0.07 -31.17 -4.00
N ASN A 385 -0.83 -30.88 -2.95
CA ASN A 385 -2.04 -30.07 -2.99
C ASN A 385 -1.68 -28.58 -2.92
N VAL A 386 -2.18 -27.78 -3.87
CA VAL A 386 -1.89 -26.35 -4.01
C VAL A 386 -3.18 -25.56 -4.19
N THR A 387 -3.27 -24.39 -3.56
CA THR A 387 -4.33 -23.39 -3.81
C THR A 387 -3.72 -22.11 -4.34
N TYR A 388 -4.39 -21.44 -5.27
CA TYR A 388 -3.94 -20.15 -5.83
C TYR A 388 -4.74 -18.98 -5.26
N ASP A 389 -4.11 -17.81 -5.17
CA ASP A 389 -4.79 -16.60 -4.72
C ASP A 389 -5.90 -16.21 -5.71
N GLY A 390 -7.11 -15.96 -5.21
CA GLY A 390 -8.27 -15.59 -6.03
C GLY A 390 -9.08 -16.78 -6.57
N ASP A 391 -8.63 -18.02 -6.35
CA ASP A 391 -9.36 -19.24 -6.71
C ASP A 391 -9.53 -20.16 -5.49
N PRO A 392 -10.77 -20.50 -5.08
CA PRO A 392 -11.00 -21.41 -3.96
C PRO A 392 -10.66 -22.89 -4.28
N ALA A 393 -10.33 -23.23 -5.52
CA ALA A 393 -10.03 -24.60 -5.94
C ALA A 393 -8.66 -25.09 -5.43
N VAL A 394 -8.61 -26.39 -5.08
CA VAL A 394 -7.38 -27.11 -4.73
C VAL A 394 -6.93 -27.91 -5.95
N TYR A 395 -5.72 -27.62 -6.41
CA TYR A 395 -5.05 -28.30 -7.51
C TYR A 395 -4.02 -29.29 -7.00
N VAL A 396 -3.61 -30.23 -7.85
CA VAL A 396 -2.65 -31.25 -7.49
C VAL A 396 -1.60 -31.37 -8.59
N TYR A 397 -0.33 -31.16 -8.23
CA TYR A 397 0.80 -31.14 -9.18
C TYR A 397 2.02 -31.88 -8.62
N GLN A 398 2.93 -32.28 -9.51
CA GLN A 398 4.23 -32.83 -9.15
C GLN A 398 5.26 -31.71 -8.99
N LEU A 399 5.10 -30.89 -7.94
CA LEU A 399 5.87 -29.65 -7.76
C LEU A 399 7.40 -29.84 -7.68
N GLN A 400 7.88 -31.04 -7.39
CA GLN A 400 9.32 -31.32 -7.42
C GLN A 400 9.89 -31.27 -8.84
N GLU A 401 9.12 -31.73 -9.83
CA GLU A 401 9.50 -31.69 -11.24
C GLU A 401 9.42 -30.23 -11.73
N ASP A 402 8.31 -29.55 -11.44
CA ASP A 402 8.14 -28.13 -11.78
C ASP A 402 9.20 -27.22 -11.12
N TYR A 403 9.67 -27.55 -9.92
CA TYR A 403 10.77 -26.85 -9.26
C TYR A 403 12.12 -27.13 -9.91
N ALA A 404 12.39 -28.38 -10.32
CA ALA A 404 13.59 -28.74 -11.05
C ALA A 404 13.67 -28.06 -12.42
N ASP A 405 12.52 -27.89 -13.08
CA ASP A 405 12.38 -27.23 -14.37
C ASP A 405 12.38 -25.69 -14.28
N GLY A 406 12.45 -25.11 -13.07
CA GLY A 406 12.49 -23.66 -12.85
C GLY A 406 11.13 -22.96 -13.02
N ASN A 407 10.03 -23.74 -13.07
CA ASN A 407 8.66 -23.23 -13.19
C ASN A 407 8.06 -22.82 -11.83
N ILE A 408 8.72 -23.17 -10.72
CA ILE A 408 8.29 -22.79 -9.36
C ILE A 408 9.38 -21.99 -8.63
N GLU A 409 8.97 -20.86 -8.06
CA GLU A 409 9.79 -20.04 -7.15
C GLU A 409 9.13 -19.99 -5.76
N ILE A 410 9.88 -20.23 -4.69
CA ILE A 410 9.38 -20.06 -3.32
C ILE A 410 9.43 -18.57 -2.97
N VAL A 411 8.28 -17.99 -2.59
CA VAL A 411 8.15 -16.56 -2.28
C VAL A 411 7.93 -16.36 -0.79
N VAL A 412 8.62 -15.39 -0.19
CA VAL A 412 8.34 -14.93 1.18
C VAL A 412 7.27 -13.86 1.12
N ARG A 413 6.06 -14.17 1.61
CA ARG A 413 4.96 -13.21 1.68
C ARG A 413 5.18 -12.30 2.89
N TRP A 414 5.60 -11.07 2.64
CA TRP A 414 5.52 -10.00 3.65
C TRP A 414 4.04 -9.67 3.82
N TYR A 415 3.46 -9.95 4.97
CA TYR A 415 2.16 -9.41 5.32
C TYR A 415 2.30 -7.90 5.53
N THR A 416 2.20 -7.12 4.46
CA THR A 416 1.84 -5.71 4.58
C THR A 416 0.39 -5.67 5.02
N ALA A 417 0.16 -5.23 6.25
CA ALA A 417 -1.16 -5.15 6.89
C ALA A 417 -2.05 -4.07 6.25
N HIS A 418 -2.34 -4.14 4.95
CA HIS A 418 -3.06 -3.11 4.20
C HIS A 418 -4.38 -3.58 3.56
N THR A 419 -4.83 -4.82 3.78
CA THR A 419 -6.06 -5.34 3.12
C THR A 419 -7.17 -5.76 4.09
N VAL A 420 -7.33 -5.06 5.23
CA VAL A 420 -8.53 -5.18 6.09
C VAL A 420 -9.19 -3.82 6.38
N ALA A 421 -8.71 -2.72 5.79
CA ALA A 421 -9.26 -1.38 6.00
C ALA A 421 -10.19 -0.92 4.85
N VAL A 422 -10.92 -1.84 4.23
CA VAL A 422 -12.05 -1.51 3.36
C VAL A 422 -13.27 -2.24 3.92
N VAL A 423 -14.38 -1.51 4.08
CA VAL A 423 -15.63 -1.90 4.74
C VAL A 423 -15.64 -1.71 6.26
N THR A 424 -15.73 -0.44 6.70
CA THR A 424 -16.90 0.13 7.39
C THR A 424 -16.53 1.48 7.98
N PHE A 425 -16.83 2.55 7.26
CA PHE A 425 -17.11 3.86 7.85
C PHE A 425 -18.29 4.44 7.08
N GLN A 426 -19.49 3.95 7.40
CA GLN A 426 -20.71 4.74 7.26
C GLN A 426 -20.97 5.31 8.66
N PHE A 427 -20.83 6.62 8.80
CA PHE A 427 -21.23 7.36 9.99
C PHE A 427 -22.75 7.52 9.98
N ASN A 428 -23.37 7.24 11.14
CA ASN A 428 -24.57 7.96 11.59
C ASN A 428 -24.13 9.30 12.18
#